data_AF-A0A847DAX0-F1
#
_entry.id   AF-A0A847DAX0-F1
#
_cell.length_a   1.000
_cell.length_b   1.000
_cell.length_c   1.000
_cell.angle_alpha   90.00
_cell.angle_beta   90.00
_cell.angle_gamma   90.00
#
_symmetry.space_group_name_H-M   'P 1'
#
loop_
_entity.id
_entity.type
_entity.pdbx_description
1 polymer ?
#
loop_
_entity_poly.entity_id
_entity_poly.type
_entity_poly.pdbx_seq_one_letter_code
_entity_poly.pdbx_strand_id
1 'polypeptide(L)' 'MNSKGVVSLPEQVTMNISSMGIEGGRAVLDIEILRGGSRIIQTVMKLRNNSSINIGGPEYKGGNLLFNIFASF' A
#
# COMPACT_ATOMS: atom_id res chain seq x y z
N MET A 1 14.42 -5.71 -9.49
CA MET A 1 13.26 -6.61 -9.42
C MET A 1 12.08 -5.78 -8.98
N ASN A 2 11.07 -5.59 -9.84
CA ASN A 2 9.83 -4.93 -9.45
C ASN A 2 8.88 -6.02 -8.94
N SER A 3 8.75 -6.15 -7.63
CA SER A 3 7.80 -7.07 -7.00
C SER A 3 6.46 -6.35 -6.81
N LYS A 4 5.36 -7.06 -7.07
CA LYS A 4 4.01 -6.56 -6.88
C LYS A 4 3.24 -7.49 -5.95
N GLY A 5 2.59 -6.93 -4.95
CA GLY A 5 1.61 -7.59 -4.10
C GLY A 5 0.22 -7.05 -4.38
N VAL A 6 -0.78 -7.92 -4.27
CA VAL A 6 -2.20 -7.56 -4.40
C VAL A 6 -2.94 -8.15 -3.22
N VAL A 7 -3.76 -7.33 -2.57
CA VAL A 7 -4.60 -7.74 -1.44
C VAL A 7 -6.05 -7.38 -1.73
N SER A 8 -6.91 -8.39 -1.75
CA SER A 8 -8.36 -8.19 -1.80
C SER A 8 -8.88 -7.74 -0.44
N LEU A 9 -9.68 -6.68 -0.45
CA LEU A 9 -10.31 -6.08 0.71
C LEU A 9 -11.84 -6.20 0.58
N PRO A 10 -12.61 -5.95 1.65
CA PRO A 10 -14.07 -5.95 1.57
C PRO A 10 -14.62 -4.98 0.52
N GLU A 11 -15.87 -5.20 0.09
CA GLU A 11 -16.62 -4.29 -0.80
C GLU A 11 -15.96 -4.03 -2.17
N GLN A 12 -15.38 -5.07 -2.77
CA GLN A 12 -14.71 -4.97 -4.08
C GLN A 12 -13.57 -3.93 -4.08
N VAL A 13 -12.95 -3.74 -2.92
CA VAL A 13 -11.75 -2.92 -2.79
C VAL A 13 -10.53 -3.82 -2.98
N THR A 14 -9.54 -3.32 -3.71
CA THR A 14 -8.26 -4.01 -3.90
C THR A 14 -7.13 -3.05 -3.61
N MET A 15 -6.14 -3.48 -2.85
CA MET A 15 -4.89 -2.76 -2.67
C MET A 15 -3.79 -3.42 -3.51
N ASN A 16 -3.13 -2.63 -4.34
CA ASN A 16 -1.90 -3.00 -5.03
C ASN A 16 -0.72 -2.32 -4.34
N ILE A 17 0.37 -3.07 -4.12
CA ILE A 17 1.63 -2.53 -3.63
C ILE A 17 2.72 -2.96 -4.60
N SER A 18 3.46 -2.01 -5.17
CA SER A 18 4.57 -2.28 -6.07
C SER A 18 5.86 -1.73 -5.48
N SER A 19 6.91 -2.56 -5.41
CA SER A 19 8.26 -2.09 -5.10
C SER A 19 8.87 -1.44 -6.33
N MET A 20 9.25 -0.17 -6.19
CA MET A 20 9.89 0.63 -7.24
C MET A 20 11.42 0.62 -7.10
N GLY A 21 11.96 -0.04 -6.07
CA GLY A 21 13.38 -0.14 -5.77
C GLY A 21 13.78 0.48 -4.43
N ILE A 22 15.07 0.72 -4.26
CA ILE A 22 15.67 1.30 -3.05
C ILE A 22 16.38 2.60 -3.43
N GLU A 23 16.06 3.69 -2.73
CA GLU A 23 16.68 5.00 -2.94
C GLU A 23 17.07 5.62 -1.59
N GLY A 24 18.35 5.97 -1.42
CA GLY A 24 18.84 6.61 -0.19
C GLY A 24 18.55 5.80 1.08
N GLY A 25 18.71 4.47 1.01
CA GLY A 25 18.47 3.55 2.13
C GLY A 25 16.99 3.38 2.49
N ARG A 26 16.07 3.65 1.56
CA ARG A 26 14.62 3.51 1.75
C ARG A 26 14.00 2.73 0.59
N ALA A 27 13.09 1.81 0.92
CA ALA A 27 12.24 1.16 -0.07
C ALA A 27 11.24 2.17 -0.62
N VAL A 28 11.17 2.29 -1.95
CA VAL A 28 10.19 3.12 -2.65
C VAL A 28 9.01 2.23 -3.02
N LEU A 29 7.83 2.52 -2.50
CA LEU A 29 6.61 1.74 -2.70
C LEU A 29 5.57 2.61 -3.40
N ASP A 30 5.03 2.11 -4.52
CA ASP A 30 3.82 2.64 -5.14
C ASP A 30 2.62 1.86 -4.63
N ILE A 31 1.64 2.57 -4.09
CA ILE A 31 0.46 1.99 -3.45
C ILE A 31 -0.78 2.54 -4.15
N GLU A 32 -1.61 1.62 -4.61
CA GLU A 32 -2.89 1.95 -5.23
C GLU A 32 -4.02 1.24 -4.50
N ILE A 33 -5.14 1.94 -4.30
CA ILE A 33 -6.39 1.33 -3.84
C ILE A 33 -7.44 1.54 -4.93
N LEU A 34 -8.08 0.44 -5.31
CA LEU A 34 -9.14 0.39 -6.29
C LEU A 34 -10.44 0.01 -5.60
N ARG A 35 -11.58 0.55 -6.03
CA ARG A 35 -12.93 0.16 -5.61
C ARG A 35 -13.76 -0.10 -6.87
N GLY A 36 -14.25 -1.33 -7.03
CA GLY A 36 -14.99 -1.73 -8.24
C GLY A 36 -14.18 -1.50 -9.53
N GLY A 37 -12.85 -1.68 -9.45
CA GLY A 37 -11.92 -1.43 -10.56
C GLY A 37 -11.51 0.04 -10.78
N SER A 38 -12.17 1.00 -10.12
CA SER A 38 -11.79 2.41 -10.19
C SER A 38 -10.75 2.77 -9.14
N ARG A 39 -9.66 3.42 -9.53
CA ARG A 39 -8.63 3.89 -8.59
C ARG A 39 -9.17 5.02 -7.72
N ILE A 40 -9.12 4.85 -6.40
CA ILE A 40 -9.56 5.83 -5.41
C ILE A 40 -8.41 6.44 -4.62
N ILE A 41 -7.28 5.73 -4.50
CA ILE A 41 -6.05 6.24 -3.89
C ILE A 41 -4.87 5.81 -4.77
N GLN A 42 -3.92 6.72 -4.95
CA GLN A 42 -2.59 6.41 -5.46
C GLN A 42 -1.57 7.29 -4.75
N THR A 43 -0.55 6.67 -4.18
CA THR A 43 0.52 7.37 -3.48
C THR A 43 1.83 6.63 -3.59
N VAL A 44 2.92 7.37 -3.65
CA VAL A 44 4.27 6.83 -3.56
C VAL A 44 4.83 7.19 -2.19
N MET A 45 5.44 6.22 -1.51
CA MET A 45 6.04 6.40 -0.20
C MET A 45 7.45 5.82 -0.14
N LYS A 46 8.29 6.42 0.73
CA LYS A 46 9.65 5.96 1.01
C LYS A 46 9.74 5.46 2.45
N LEU A 47 9.98 4.17 2.64
CA LEU A 47 10.04 3.53 3.96
C LEU A 47 11.48 3.12 4.31
N ARG A 48 11.93 3.40 5.54
CA ARG A 48 13.28 2.98 5.99
C ARG A 48 13.36 1.46 6.06
N ASN A 49 14.57 0.92 5.91
CA ASN A 49 14.79 -0.51 6.13
C ASN A 49 14.38 -0.90 7.57
N ASN A 50 13.78 -2.08 7.70
CA ASN A 50 13.30 -2.66 8.96
C ASN A 50 12.37 -1.72 9.74
N SER A 51 11.47 -1.05 9.04
CA SER A 51 10.49 -0.14 9.64
C SER A 51 9.09 -0.36 9.06
N SER A 52 8.08 0.16 9.76
CA SER A 52 6.69 0.12 9.31
C SER A 52 6.03 1.49 9.27
N ILE A 53 4.95 1.58 8.49
CA ILE A 53 4.04 2.72 8.47
C ILE A 53 2.60 2.21 8.55
N ASN A 54 1.71 3.02 9.12
CA ASN A 54 0.28 2.80 9.04
C ASN A 54 -0.32 3.71 7.98
N ILE A 55 -1.14 3.14 7.09
CA ILE A 55 -1.86 3.87 6.05
C ILE A 55 -3.35 3.75 6.32
N GLY A 56 -4.03 4.90 6.33
CA GLY A 56 -5.49 4.98 6.36
C GLY A 56 -6.10 4.53 5.04
N GLY A 57 -7.18 3.77 5.13
CA GLY A 57 -7.90 3.20 4.01
C GLY A 57 -9.32 3.69 3.88
N PRO A 58 -10.07 3.10 2.93
CA PRO A 58 -11.50 3.39 2.76
C PRO A 58 -12.31 3.02 3.99
N GLU A 59 -13.47 3.67 4.14
CA GLU A 59 -14.45 3.31 5.15
C GLU A 59 -14.99 1.89 4.91
N TYR A 60 -15.17 1.14 6.00
CA TYR A 60 -15.79 -0.17 6.07
C TYR A 60 -16.54 -0.32 7.39
N LYS A 61 -17.84 -0.61 7.32
CA LYS A 61 -18.72 -0.83 8.49
C LYS A 61 -18.68 0.31 9.54
N GLY A 62 -18.63 1.57 9.12
CA GLY A 62 -18.62 2.73 10.01
C GLY A 62 -17.27 3.02 10.69
N GLY A 63 -16.19 2.37 10.25
CA GLY A 63 -14.80 2.69 10.61
C GLY A 63 -13.91 2.74 9.37
N ASN A 64 -12.62 3.03 9.52
CA ASN A 64 -11.68 3.02 8.40
C ASN A 64 -10.79 1.78 8.45
N LEU A 65 -10.50 1.20 7.29
CA LEU A 65 -9.46 0.19 7.19
C LEU A 65 -8.10 0.83 7.49
N LEU A 66 -7.26 0.13 8.27
CA LEU A 66 -5.89 0.55 8.56
C LEU A 66 -4.94 -0.54 8.09
N PHE A 67 -3.89 -0.14 7.37
CA PHE A 67 -2.90 -1.06 6.81
C PHE A 67 -1.54 -0.79 7.42
N ASN A 68 -0.95 -1.78 8.08
CA ASN A 68 0.44 -1.73 8.47
C ASN A 68 1.31 -2.30 7.35
N ILE A 69 2.22 -1.50 6.84
CA ILE A 69 3.19 -1.91 5.82
C ILE A 69 4.56 -1.92 6.45
N PHE A 70 5.20 -3.09 6.45
CA PHE A 70 6.57 -3.28 6.90
C PHE A 70 7.48 -3.53 5.69
N ALA A 71 8.65 -2.90 5.67
CA ALA A 71 9.68 -3.15 4.66
C ALA A 71 10.97 -3.64 5.31
N SER A 72 11.54 -4.69 4.73
CA SER A 72 12.87 -5.22 5.02
C SER A 72 13.55 -5.60 3.71
N PHE A 73 14.81 -5.22 3.54
CA PHE A 73 15.61 -5.42 2.33
C PHE A 73 17.11 -5.41 2.61
#